data_AF-A0A7I7TDL2-F1
#
_entry.id   AF-A0A7I7TDL2-F1
#
_cell.length_a   1.000
_cell.length_b   1.000
_cell.length_c   1.000
_cell.angle_alpha   90.00
_cell.angle_beta   90.00
_cell.angle_gamma   90.00
#
_symmetry.space_group_name_H-M   'P 1'
#
loop_
_entity.id
_entity.type
_entity.pdbx_description
1 polymer ?
#
loop_
_entity_poly.entity_id
_entity_poly.type
_entity_poly.pdbx_seq_one_letter_code
_entity_poly.pdbx_strand_id
1 'polypeptide(L)' 'MPVMPESVGGEYNRYMITGKQLPDGWQIVEGPVQPWFGQTPAPGVPQFMIVGPDGAKVPVRDLLEEGVLDRAGPPLGR' A
#
# COMPACT_ATOMS: atom_id res chain seq x y z
N MET A 1 8.44 7.80 -1.34
CA MET A 1 7.64 7.94 -0.10
C MET A 1 8.61 8.13 1.05
N PRO A 2 8.46 9.14 1.92
CA PRO A 2 9.27 9.29 3.11
C PRO A 2 8.97 8.12 4.04
N VAL A 3 10.02 7.37 4.34
CA VAL A 3 9.99 6.23 5.25
C VAL A 3 11.05 6.45 6.31
N MET A 4 10.90 5.86 7.49
CA MET A 4 11.95 5.95 8.50
C MET A 4 13.23 5.25 7.99
N PRO A 5 14.44 5.72 8.35
CA PRO A 5 15.68 5.07 7.93
C PRO A 5 15.73 3.56 8.22
N GLU A 6 15.12 3.12 9.31
CA GLU A 6 15.02 1.73 9.73
C GLU A 6 14.26 0.87 8.70
N SER A 7 13.38 1.46 7.90
CA SER A 7 12.67 0.77 6.83
C SER A 7 13.60 0.30 5.70
N VAL A 8 14.83 0.85 5.58
CA VAL A 8 15.82 0.40 4.60
C VAL A 8 16.28 -1.04 4.87
N GLY A 9 16.31 -1.45 6.14
CA GLY A 9 16.63 -2.83 6.53
C GLY A 9 15.45 -3.80 6.42
N GLY A 10 14.27 -3.31 6.03
CA GLY A 10 13.07 -4.12 5.89
C GLY A 10 12.90 -4.73 4.50
N GLU A 11 11.98 -5.69 4.40
CA GLU A 11 11.64 -6.35 3.14
C GLU A 11 10.92 -5.41 2.17
N TYR A 12 11.39 -5.38 0.92
CA TYR A 12 10.68 -4.72 -0.16
C TYR A 12 9.64 -5.67 -0.77
N ASN A 13 8.36 -5.36 -0.55
CA ASN A 13 7.25 -6.18 -1.01
C ASN A 13 6.53 -5.54 -2.20
N ARG A 14 6.03 -6.38 -3.12
CA ARG A 14 5.19 -5.93 -4.24
C ARG A 14 3.96 -6.79 -4.35
N TYR A 15 2.86 -6.15 -4.72
CA TYR A 15 1.55 -6.75 -4.80
C TYR A 15 0.86 -6.38 -6.11
N MET A 16 -0.05 -7.24 -6.55
CA MET A 16 -0.95 -6.98 -7.67
C MET A 16 -2.40 -7.02 -7.17
N ILE A 17 -3.25 -6.11 -7.66
CA ILE A 17 -4.69 -6.18 -7.43
C ILE A 17 -5.24 -7.32 -8.29
N THR A 18 -6.04 -8.21 -7.70
CA THR A 18 -6.58 -9.40 -8.38
C THR A 18 -7.82 -9.11 -9.24
N GLY A 19 -8.45 -7.95 -9.03
CA GLY A 19 -9.76 -7.61 -9.61
C GLY A 19 -10.94 -8.12 -8.79
N LYS A 20 -10.70 -8.84 -7.68
CA LYS A 20 -11.75 -9.15 -6.70
C LYS A 20 -12.33 -7.84 -6.15
N GLN A 21 -13.66 -7.75 -6.11
CA GLN A 21 -14.33 -6.62 -5.48
C GLN A 21 -13.99 -6.56 -3.99
N LEU A 22 -13.79 -5.34 -3.46
CA LEU A 22 -13.58 -5.15 -2.03
C LEU A 22 -14.83 -5.59 -1.23
N PRO A 23 -14.63 -6.15 -0.02
CA PRO A 23 -15.75 -6.41 0.90
C PRO A 23 -16.60 -5.16 1.16
N ASP A 24 -17.86 -5.37 1.54
CA ASP A 24 -18.77 -4.28 1.82
C ASP A 24 -18.24 -3.36 2.93
N GLY A 25 -18.37 -2.04 2.70
CA GLY A 25 -17.87 -1.01 3.60
C GLY A 25 -16.37 -0.74 3.51
N TRP A 26 -15.62 -1.48 2.67
CA TRP A 26 -14.21 -1.20 2.43
C TRP A 26 -14.02 -0.18 1.30
N GLN A 27 -12.97 0.61 1.40
CA GLN A 27 -12.69 1.71 0.47
C GLN A 27 -11.19 1.84 0.20
N ILE A 28 -10.85 2.22 -1.04
CA ILE A 28 -9.50 2.67 -1.40
C ILE A 28 -9.44 4.18 -1.18
N VAL A 29 -8.51 4.61 -0.35
CA VAL A 29 -8.19 6.02 -0.12
C VAL A 29 -6.86 6.31 -0.81
N GLU A 30 -6.89 7.26 -1.73
CA GLU A 30 -5.71 7.80 -2.39
C GLU A 30 -5.39 9.18 -1.82
N GLY A 31 -4.11 9.49 -1.61
CA GLY A 31 -3.70 10.81 -1.17
C GLY A 31 -2.25 11.15 -1.46
N PRO A 32 -1.89 12.44 -1.37
CA PRO A 32 -0.51 12.86 -1.55
C PRO A 32 0.35 12.38 -0.39
N VAL A 33 1.60 12.07 -0.71
CA VAL A 33 2.62 11.81 0.29
C VAL A 33 3.22 13.13 0.76
N GLN A 34 3.19 13.40 2.07
CA GLN A 34 3.73 14.64 2.64
C GLN A 34 5.22 14.53 2.96
N PRO A 35 5.99 15.63 2.93
CA PRO A 35 7.37 15.66 3.39
C PRO A 35 7.49 15.26 4.86
N TRP A 36 8.37 14.29 5.15
CA TRP A 36 8.61 13.80 6.51
C TRP A 36 9.96 13.07 6.61
N PHE A 37 10.46 12.80 7.82
CA PHE A 37 11.75 12.12 8.07
C PHE A 37 12.95 12.71 7.29
N GLY A 38 12.97 14.03 7.10
CA GLY A 38 14.01 14.73 6.33
C GLY A 38 14.03 14.41 4.83
N GLN A 39 12.98 13.76 4.32
CA GLN A 39 12.86 13.35 2.92
C GLN A 39 11.76 14.16 2.21
N THR A 40 12.09 14.63 1.02
CA THR A 40 11.13 15.23 0.09
C THR A 40 10.58 14.15 -0.84
N PRO A 41 9.26 13.89 -0.85
CA PRO A 41 8.66 12.91 -1.74
C PRO A 41 8.84 13.30 -3.21
N ALA A 42 8.97 12.31 -4.08
CA ALA A 42 8.94 12.53 -5.52
C ALA A 42 7.59 13.19 -5.91
N PRO A 43 7.60 14.19 -6.80
CA PRO A 43 6.39 14.86 -7.24
C PRO A 43 5.39 13.86 -7.86
N GLY A 44 4.12 14.00 -7.53
CA GLY A 44 3.03 13.24 -8.17
C GLY A 44 2.97 11.75 -7.81
N VAL A 45 3.69 11.29 -6.78
CA VAL A 45 3.58 9.91 -6.30
C VAL A 45 2.52 9.81 -5.19
N PRO A 46 1.36 9.18 -5.44
CA PRO A 46 0.34 8.99 -4.41
C PRO A 46 0.73 7.88 -3.43
N GLN A 47 0.09 7.89 -2.27
CA GLN A 47 -0.02 6.73 -1.39
C GLN A 47 -1.46 6.22 -1.39
N PHE A 48 -1.60 4.92 -1.21
CA PHE A 48 -2.89 4.24 -1.12
C PHE A 48 -3.06 3.59 0.24
N MET A 49 -4.28 3.61 0.74
CA MET A 49 -4.70 2.89 1.94
C MET A 49 -6.02 2.19 1.64
N ILE A 50 -6.15 0.94 2.06
CA ILE A 50 -7.46 0.29 2.11
C ILE A 50 -7.96 0.39 3.53
N VAL A 51 -9.15 0.97 3.68
CA VAL A 51 -9.85 1.10 4.95
C VAL A 51 -11.11 0.26 4.92
N GLY A 52 -11.44 -0.36 6.05
CA GLY A 52 -12.70 -1.05 6.26
C GLY A 52 -13.80 -0.10 6.73
N PRO A 53 -14.92 -0.64 7.24
CA PRO A 53 -15.99 0.16 7.84
C PRO A 53 -15.44 1.12 8.89
N ASP A 54 -16.06 2.30 8.98
CA ASP A 54 -15.68 3.36 9.92
C ASP A 54 -14.24 3.88 9.77
N GLY A 55 -13.59 3.62 8.62
CA GLY A 55 -12.24 4.10 8.33
C GLY A 55 -11.12 3.29 8.99
N ALA A 56 -11.42 2.10 9.53
CA ALA A 56 -10.43 1.24 10.15
C ALA A 56 -9.36 0.80 9.14
N LYS A 57 -8.08 0.92 9.49
CA LYS A 57 -6.98 0.52 8.59
C LYS A 57 -6.96 -0.99 8.41
N VAL A 58 -6.96 -1.45 7.16
CA VAL A 58 -6.82 -2.88 6.84
C VAL A 58 -5.34 -3.20 6.60
N PRO A 59 -4.74 -4.16 7.33
CA PRO A 59 -3.36 -4.56 7.11
C PRO A 59 -3.22 -5.40 5.83
N VAL A 60 -2.06 -5.32 5.19
CA VAL A 60 -1.78 -6.01 3.92
C VAL A 60 -1.98 -7.53 3.99
N ARG A 61 -1.73 -8.15 5.15
CA ARG A 61 -1.95 -9.59 5.33
C ARG A 61 -3.42 -9.98 5.13
N ASP A 62 -4.34 -9.17 5.65
CA ASP A 62 -5.78 -9.44 5.56
C ASP A 62 -6.24 -9.25 4.09
N LEU A 63 -5.62 -8.32 3.35
CA LEU A 63 -5.86 -8.16 1.90
C LEU A 63 -5.40 -9.36 1.06
N LEU A 64 -4.33 -10.03 1.49
CA LEU A 64 -3.84 -11.26 0.86
C LEU A 64 -4.74 -12.45 1.19
N GLU A 65 -5.16 -12.57 2.44
CA GLU A 65 -6.08 -13.62 2.90
C GLU A 65 -7.44 -13.50 2.21
N GLU A 66 -7.94 -12.27 2.06
CA GLU A 66 -9.15 -11.97 1.28
C GLU A 66 -8.93 -12.09 -0.23
N GLY A 67 -7.71 -12.32 -0.72
CA GLY A 67 -7.44 -12.43 -2.16
C GLY A 67 -7.70 -11.15 -2.95
N VAL A 68 -7.74 -9.99 -2.28
CA VAL A 68 -7.78 -8.66 -2.93
C VAL A 68 -6.41 -8.33 -3.54
N LEU A 69 -5.34 -8.75 -2.87
CA LEU A 69 -3.97 -8.67 -3.34
C LEU A 69 -3.38 -10.05 -3.59
N ASP A 70 -2.46 -10.10 -4.55
CA ASP A 70 -1.56 -11.24 -4.79
C ASP A 70 -0.10 -10.76 -4.66
N ARG A 71 0.81 -11.65 -4.24
CA ARG A 71 2.27 -11.44 -4.20
C ARG A 71 2.92 -11.51 -5.59
N ALA A 72 2.15 -11.78 -6.64
CA ALA A 72 2.59 -11.80 -8.04
C ALA A 72 2.89 -10.41 -8.64
N GLY A 73 3.38 -9.45 -7.86
CA GLY A 73 3.85 -8.18 -8.41
C GLY A 73 4.88 -8.44 -9.53
N PRO A 74 4.85 -7.68 -10.65
CA PRO A 74 5.72 -7.92 -11.82
C PRO A 74 7.18 -8.02 -11.36
N PRO A 75 8.08 -8.83 -11.96
CA PRO A 75 9.47 -8.99 -11.49
C PRO A 75 10.21 -7.66 -11.33
N LEU A 76 11.17 -7.58 -10.41
CA LEU A 76 12.07 -6.41 -10.34
C LEU A 76 12.86 -6.45 -11.65
N GLY A 77 13.05 -5.28 -12.27
CA GLY A 77 13.64 -5.17 -13.60
C GLY A 77 14.87 -6.07 -13.79
N ARG A 78 14.98 -6.61 -15.01
CA ARG A 78 16.17 -7.32 -15.51
C ARG A 78 17.32 -6.35 -15.72
#